data_AF-A0A4Q3R7H1-F1
#
_entry.id   AF-A0A4Q3R7H1-F1
#
_cell.length_a   1.000
_cell.length_b   1.000
_cell.length_c   1.000
_cell.angle_alpha   90.00
_cell.angle_beta   90.00
_cell.angle_gamma   90.00
#
_symmetry.space_group_name_H-M   'P 1'
#
loop_
_entity.id
_entity.type
_entity.pdbx_description
1 polymer ?
#
loop_
_entity_poly.entity_id
_entity_poly.type
_entity_poly.pdbx_seq_one_letter_code
_entity_poly.pdbx_strand_id
1 'polypeptide(L)'
;MFFTKLTAPEKAADILQEVFRFVLDKQLAAKTLKQTEADLFIALIKELNRLHDTLKENLYNFDTEKAISFTLKLIQKAVMGISVPLTGEPLQGIQVMGLLESRNLDFEEVYILGANEGNLPQTAIAPSFIPDSIRRAYGLPVIENLDAISAYMFYRLMQRSEKINIVYNTLVDESNSGEPSRFLKQLEYESGCAFNYIEHHQPVTAPLRNTVAIAKDEQVMTLLNKYLTGEKKLSASALTSYINCPLQFFYRYIAGIQEPEEISENLEANNIGSMLHYVLESFYKKLIQTDAQITKERIAAARKEIPQLAVQAFSAIMFKNEAHVMEHTGMQKVVLAIV
;
A
#
# COMPACT_ATOMS: atom_id res chain seq x y z
N MET A 1 21.17 0.44 -16.29
CA MET A 1 21.14 1.12 -14.99
C MET A 1 20.08 2.20 -15.06
N PHE A 2 18.87 1.95 -14.53
CA PHE A 2 17.79 2.95 -14.50
C PHE A 2 17.87 3.88 -13.27
N PHE A 3 18.67 3.54 -12.26
CA PHE A 3 18.80 4.31 -11.03
C PHE A 3 20.22 4.87 -10.87
N THR A 4 20.30 6.16 -10.57
CA THR A 4 21.53 6.87 -10.20
C THR A 4 21.62 6.99 -8.69
N LYS A 5 22.75 6.57 -8.10
CA LYS A 5 22.98 6.74 -6.66
C LYS A 5 22.94 8.23 -6.31
N LEU A 6 22.20 8.58 -5.26
CA LEU A 6 22.16 9.95 -4.75
C LEU A 6 23.54 10.32 -4.20
N THR A 7 24.15 11.38 -4.75
CA THR A 7 25.50 11.81 -4.35
C THR A 7 25.50 12.83 -3.22
N ALA A 8 24.37 13.49 -2.98
CA ALA A 8 24.24 14.55 -1.98
C ALA A 8 22.82 14.58 -1.39
N PRO A 9 22.66 14.72 -0.07
CA PRO A 9 21.37 14.65 0.62
C PRO A 9 20.36 15.71 0.15
N GLU A 10 20.81 16.93 -0.13
CA GLU A 10 19.97 18.05 -0.58
C GLU A 10 19.24 17.75 -1.90
N LYS A 11 19.86 16.94 -2.79
CA LYS A 11 19.27 16.53 -4.06
C LYS A 11 18.06 15.61 -3.90
N ALA A 12 17.86 15.01 -2.72
CA ALA A 12 16.71 14.15 -2.48
C ALA A 12 15.39 14.93 -2.57
N ALA A 13 15.35 16.16 -2.02
CA ALA A 13 14.19 17.02 -2.10
C ALA A 13 13.93 17.44 -3.56
N ASP A 14 14.98 17.80 -4.31
CA ASP A 14 14.87 18.23 -5.72
C ASP A 14 14.31 17.12 -6.61
N ILE A 15 14.83 15.90 -6.47
CA ILE A 15 14.35 14.74 -7.24
C ILE A 15 12.88 14.46 -6.91
N LEU A 16 12.49 14.51 -5.65
CA LEU A 16 11.08 14.33 -5.28
C LEU A 16 10.20 15.43 -5.87
N GLN A 17 10.65 16.69 -5.86
CA GLN A 17 9.93 17.77 -6.51
C GLN A 17 9.76 17.55 -8.02
N GLU A 18 10.79 17.08 -8.71
CA GLU A 18 10.72 16.74 -10.13
C GLU A 18 9.70 15.61 -10.39
N VAL A 19 9.70 14.58 -9.55
CA VAL A 19 8.71 13.49 -9.62
C VAL A 19 7.29 14.03 -9.44
N PHE A 20 7.04 14.84 -8.42
CA PHE A 20 5.70 15.39 -8.18
C PHE A 20 5.26 16.37 -9.27
N ARG A 21 6.17 17.17 -9.84
CA ARG A 21 5.90 18.02 -11.01
C ARG A 21 5.53 17.18 -12.23
N PHE A 22 6.26 16.09 -12.50
CA PHE A 22 5.93 15.18 -13.59
C PHE A 22 4.54 14.55 -13.43
N VAL A 23 4.18 14.13 -12.21
CA VAL A 23 2.84 13.60 -11.92
C VAL A 23 1.77 14.67 -12.13
N LEU A 24 2.00 15.89 -11.65
CA LEU A 24 1.10 17.02 -11.84
C LEU A 24 0.88 17.33 -13.33
N ASP A 25 1.96 17.41 -14.12
CA ASP A 25 1.90 17.67 -15.56
C ASP A 25 1.12 16.58 -16.30
N LYS A 26 1.27 15.31 -15.90
CA LYS A 26 0.50 14.19 -16.45
C LYS A 26 -0.98 14.29 -16.13
N GLN A 27 -1.35 14.65 -14.89
CA GLN A 27 -2.76 14.83 -14.51
C GLN A 27 -3.39 16.04 -15.19
N LEU A 28 -2.64 17.13 -15.37
CA LEU A 28 -3.09 18.31 -16.14
C LEU A 28 -3.33 17.95 -17.60
N ALA A 29 -2.39 17.24 -18.24
CA ALA A 29 -2.54 16.78 -19.62
C ALA A 29 -3.74 15.83 -19.80
N ALA A 30 -4.00 14.97 -18.82
CA ALA A 30 -5.14 14.06 -18.81
C ALA A 30 -6.47 14.72 -18.40
N LYS A 31 -6.45 15.98 -17.92
CA LYS A 31 -7.61 16.70 -17.37
C LYS A 31 -8.31 15.96 -16.22
N THR A 32 -7.53 15.26 -15.39
CA THR A 32 -8.05 14.47 -14.26
C THR A 32 -7.82 15.14 -12.90
N LEU A 33 -7.08 16.26 -12.87
CA LEU A 33 -6.70 16.93 -11.62
C LEU A 33 -7.92 17.56 -10.93
N LYS A 34 -8.18 17.17 -9.69
CA LYS A 34 -9.20 17.79 -8.84
C LYS A 34 -8.64 18.97 -8.05
N GLN A 35 -9.52 19.85 -7.58
CA GLN A 35 -9.12 21.01 -6.77
C GLN A 35 -8.37 20.61 -5.49
N THR A 36 -8.88 19.60 -4.77
CA THR A 36 -8.26 19.10 -3.54
C THR A 36 -6.86 18.52 -3.79
N GLU A 37 -6.67 17.84 -4.92
CA GLU A 37 -5.38 17.32 -5.34
C GLU A 37 -4.42 18.46 -5.67
N ALA A 38 -4.89 19.50 -6.38
CA ALA A 38 -4.11 20.69 -6.68
C ALA A 38 -3.65 21.42 -5.41
N ASP A 39 -4.53 21.59 -4.42
CA ASP A 39 -4.19 22.21 -3.14
C ASP A 39 -3.15 21.37 -2.38
N LEU A 40 -3.27 20.03 -2.40
CA LEU A 40 -2.27 19.12 -1.83
C LEU A 40 -0.92 19.24 -2.53
N PHE A 41 -0.88 19.30 -3.87
CA PHE A 41 0.35 19.51 -4.63
C PHE A 41 1.03 20.84 -4.25
N ILE A 42 0.26 21.91 -4.11
CA ILE A 42 0.79 23.22 -3.70
C ILE A 42 1.39 23.14 -2.29
N ALA A 43 0.67 22.56 -1.34
CA ALA A 43 1.15 22.40 0.03
C ALA A 43 2.42 21.54 0.10
N LEU A 44 2.44 20.43 -0.64
CA LEU A 44 3.58 19.52 -0.76
C LEU A 44 4.82 20.21 -1.34
N ILE A 45 4.68 20.88 -2.48
CA ILE A 45 5.80 21.57 -3.13
C ILE A 45 6.35 22.66 -2.22
N LYS A 46 5.48 23.42 -1.54
CA LYS A 46 5.89 24.44 -0.58
C LYS A 46 6.70 23.85 0.58
N GLU A 47 6.27 22.72 1.12
CA GLU A 47 6.98 22.03 2.19
C GLU A 47 8.32 21.44 1.74
N LEU A 48 8.37 20.84 0.55
CA LEU A 48 9.62 20.34 -0.03
C LEU A 48 10.62 21.47 -0.32
N ASN A 49 10.15 22.64 -0.78
CA ASN A 49 11.01 23.82 -0.98
C ASN A 49 11.58 24.31 0.35
N ARG A 50 10.72 24.48 1.37
CA ARG A 50 11.15 24.88 2.71
C ARG A 50 12.21 23.94 3.27
N LEU A 51 12.01 22.64 3.09
CA LEU A 51 12.93 21.63 3.56
C LEU A 51 14.24 21.65 2.76
N HIS A 52 14.19 21.80 1.43
CA HIS A 52 15.39 21.98 0.60
C HIS A 52 16.25 23.15 1.11
N ASP A 53 15.64 24.32 1.28
CA ASP A 53 16.36 25.53 1.72
C ASP A 53 17.00 25.32 3.10
N THR A 54 16.23 24.76 4.05
CA THR A 54 16.71 24.48 5.41
C THR A 54 17.87 23.46 5.40
N LEU A 55 17.74 22.40 4.60
CA LEU A 55 18.76 21.36 4.50
C LEU A 55 20.04 21.89 3.87
N LYS A 56 19.91 22.66 2.78
CA LYS A 56 21.04 23.30 2.11
C LYS A 56 21.84 24.19 3.06
N GLU A 57 21.18 24.97 3.90
CA GLU A 57 21.85 25.86 4.86
C GLU A 57 22.57 25.10 5.99
N ASN A 58 22.03 23.96 6.43
CA ASN A 58 22.47 23.30 7.67
C ASN A 58 23.27 22.00 7.49
N LEU A 59 23.33 21.42 6.28
CA LEU A 59 24.00 20.12 6.03
C LEU A 59 25.42 20.20 5.44
N TYR A 60 26.02 21.39 5.30
CA TYR A 60 27.33 21.56 4.65
C TYR A 60 28.47 20.68 5.22
N ASN A 61 28.35 20.15 6.45
CA ASN A 61 29.40 19.39 7.15
C ASN A 61 29.01 17.97 7.61
N PHE A 62 27.94 17.37 7.07
CA PHE A 62 27.51 16.03 7.50
C PHE A 62 28.10 14.89 6.65
N ASP A 63 28.37 13.76 7.31
CA ASP A 63 28.74 12.48 6.67
C ASP A 63 27.67 12.06 5.64
N THR A 64 28.07 11.97 4.37
CA THR A 64 27.17 11.99 3.20
C THR A 64 26.19 10.81 3.17
N GLU A 65 26.59 9.61 3.60
CA GLU A 65 25.68 8.45 3.58
C GLU A 65 24.65 8.49 4.70
N LYS A 66 25.03 8.89 5.92
CA LYS A 66 24.09 9.05 7.03
C LYS A 66 23.16 10.25 6.80
N ALA A 67 23.66 11.30 6.15
CA ALA A 67 22.89 12.48 5.82
C ALA A 67 21.72 12.19 4.87
N ILE A 68 21.87 11.26 3.92
CA ILE A 68 20.80 10.89 2.98
C ILE A 68 19.66 10.18 3.73
N SER A 69 19.96 9.17 4.54
CA SER A 69 18.92 8.46 5.30
C SER A 69 18.17 9.38 6.25
N PHE A 70 18.89 10.28 6.93
CA PHE A 70 18.30 11.31 7.78
C PHE A 70 17.39 12.25 6.99
N THR A 71 17.86 12.75 5.84
CA THR A 71 17.11 13.64 4.96
C THR A 71 15.82 13.01 4.49
N LEU A 72 15.85 11.76 4.02
CA LEU A 72 14.65 11.05 3.58
C LEU A 72 13.63 10.88 4.71
N LYS A 73 14.09 10.55 5.93
CA LYS A 73 13.21 10.46 7.11
C LYS A 73 12.61 11.82 7.48
N LEU A 74 13.39 12.90 7.35
CA LEU A 74 12.91 14.25 7.61
C LEU A 74 11.85 14.66 6.58
N ILE A 75 12.09 14.38 5.29
CA ILE A 75 11.12 14.61 4.21
C ILE A 75 9.84 13.82 4.49
N GLN A 76 9.95 12.53 4.79
CA GLN A 76 8.80 11.69 5.12
C GLN A 76 8.00 12.30 6.29
N LYS A 77 8.67 12.68 7.37
CA LYS A 77 8.03 13.30 8.54
C LYS A 77 7.37 14.64 8.21
N ALA A 78 8.00 15.48 7.40
CA ALA A 78 7.46 16.78 7.00
C ALA A 78 6.21 16.62 6.12
N VAL A 79 6.24 15.67 5.19
CA VAL A 79 5.15 15.42 4.25
C VAL A 79 3.96 14.70 4.90
N MET A 80 4.20 13.80 5.87
CA MET A 80 3.13 13.06 6.57
C MET A 80 2.10 13.95 7.26
N GLY A 81 2.49 15.16 7.69
CA GLY A 81 1.61 16.10 8.39
C GLY A 81 0.86 17.06 7.48
N ILE A 82 1.05 16.99 6.16
CA ILE A 82 0.42 17.91 5.22
C ILE A 82 -1.06 17.59 5.12
N SER A 83 -1.87 18.59 5.45
CA SER A 83 -3.33 18.56 5.28
C SER A 83 -3.75 19.85 4.60
N VAL A 84 -4.78 19.78 3.77
CA VAL A 84 -5.39 20.95 3.13
C VAL A 84 -6.84 21.07 3.59
N PRO A 85 -7.32 22.29 3.88
CA PRO A 85 -8.70 22.48 4.27
C PRO A 85 -9.62 22.12 3.10
N LEU A 86 -10.63 21.32 3.35
CA LEU A 86 -11.71 21.12 2.39
C LEU A 86 -12.58 22.37 2.36
N THR A 87 -12.85 22.88 1.18
CA THR A 87 -13.82 23.96 0.98
C THR A 87 -15.22 23.36 0.88
N GLY A 88 -16.13 23.84 1.72
CA GLY A 88 -17.55 23.47 1.69
C GLY A 88 -18.42 24.71 1.51
N GLU A 89 -19.69 24.50 1.16
CA GLU A 89 -20.69 25.56 1.11
C GLU A 89 -21.38 25.67 2.48
N PRO A 90 -21.08 26.69 3.30
CA PRO A 90 -21.48 26.72 4.72
C PRO A 90 -22.98 26.87 4.97
N LEU A 91 -23.76 27.27 3.95
CA LEU A 91 -25.18 27.59 4.08
C LEU A 91 -26.09 26.67 3.24
N GLN A 92 -25.54 25.64 2.59
CA GLN A 92 -26.30 24.79 1.70
C GLN A 92 -25.89 23.33 1.79
N GLY A 93 -26.90 22.46 1.83
CA GLY A 93 -26.71 21.01 1.80
C GLY A 93 -26.19 20.42 3.11
N ILE A 94 -25.75 19.17 3.01
CA ILE A 94 -25.26 18.38 4.16
C ILE A 94 -23.89 18.90 4.57
N GLN A 95 -23.76 19.24 5.85
CA GLN A 95 -22.50 19.68 6.43
C GLN A 95 -21.83 18.51 7.16
N VAL A 96 -20.58 18.22 6.80
CA VAL A 96 -19.72 17.25 7.51
C VAL A 96 -18.60 18.02 8.17
N MET A 97 -18.63 18.09 9.50
CA MET A 97 -17.71 18.93 10.28
C MET A 97 -17.43 18.31 11.65
N GLY A 98 -16.37 18.78 12.32
CA GLY A 98 -16.12 18.45 13.71
C GLY A 98 -16.90 19.33 14.70
N LEU A 99 -16.81 18.99 15.99
CA LEU A 99 -17.51 19.71 17.07
C LEU A 99 -17.03 21.15 17.25
N LEU A 100 -15.79 21.46 16.88
CA LEU A 100 -15.26 22.83 17.03
C LEU A 100 -15.70 23.74 15.88
N GLU A 101 -15.84 23.16 14.70
CA GLU A 101 -16.34 23.84 13.50
C GLU A 101 -17.84 24.16 13.61
N SER A 102 -18.62 23.38 14.36
CA SER A 102 -20.06 23.61 14.58
C SER A 102 -20.37 24.79 15.52
N ARG A 103 -19.35 25.54 15.96
CA ARG A 103 -19.51 26.65 16.89
C ARG A 103 -20.40 27.74 16.29
N ASN A 104 -21.39 28.18 17.07
CA ASN A 104 -22.36 29.21 16.70
C ASN A 104 -23.26 28.84 15.51
N LEU A 105 -23.28 27.56 15.11
CA LEU A 105 -24.21 27.03 14.14
C LEU A 105 -25.28 26.21 14.87
N ASP A 106 -26.50 26.30 14.34
CA ASP A 106 -27.65 25.52 14.79
C ASP A 106 -28.17 24.75 13.57
N PHE A 107 -28.65 23.53 13.79
CA PHE A 107 -29.09 22.62 12.73
C PHE A 107 -30.46 22.04 13.10
N GLU A 108 -31.32 21.81 12.12
CA GLU A 108 -32.62 21.16 12.31
C GLU A 108 -32.48 19.65 12.56
N GLU A 109 -31.55 19.01 11.85
CA GLU A 109 -31.26 17.57 11.97
C GLU A 109 -29.75 17.34 12.17
N VAL A 110 -29.41 16.61 13.23
CA VAL A 110 -28.01 16.35 13.63
C VAL A 110 -27.75 14.84 13.68
N TYR A 111 -26.68 14.43 13.02
CA TYR A 111 -26.12 13.07 13.10
C TYR A 111 -24.75 13.13 13.78
N ILE A 112 -24.66 12.57 15.00
CA ILE A 112 -23.40 12.45 15.73
C ILE A 112 -22.83 11.06 15.47
N LEU A 113 -21.76 11.01 14.68
CA LEU A 113 -21.10 9.76 14.31
C LEU A 113 -19.93 9.45 15.24
N GLY A 114 -19.71 8.17 15.52
CA GLY A 114 -18.61 7.71 16.37
C GLY A 114 -18.72 8.18 17.82
N ALA A 115 -19.94 8.25 18.37
CA ALA A 115 -20.21 8.62 19.76
C ALA A 115 -19.79 7.50 20.74
N ASN A 116 -18.54 7.08 20.67
CA ASN A 116 -17.92 6.05 21.49
C ASN A 116 -17.02 6.68 22.56
N GLU A 117 -16.87 5.99 23.69
CA GLU A 117 -15.95 6.40 24.74
C GLU A 117 -14.50 6.45 24.23
N GLY A 118 -13.76 7.50 24.58
CA GLY A 118 -12.40 7.75 24.08
C GLY A 118 -12.33 8.50 22.74
N ASN A 119 -13.37 8.41 21.90
CA ASN A 119 -13.51 9.24 20.70
C ASN A 119 -14.31 10.53 20.98
N LEU A 120 -15.43 10.40 21.71
CA LEU A 120 -16.24 11.51 22.17
C LEU A 120 -16.54 11.32 23.67
N PRO A 121 -15.91 12.09 24.57
CA PRO A 121 -14.85 13.07 24.34
C PRO A 121 -13.53 12.41 23.90
N GLN A 122 -12.70 13.17 23.17
CA GLN A 122 -11.35 12.74 22.84
C GLN A 122 -10.46 12.81 24.09
N THR A 123 -9.88 11.69 24.50
CA THR A 123 -9.12 11.57 25.77
C THR A 123 -7.61 11.80 25.64
N ALA A 124 -7.11 12.14 24.45
CA ALA A 124 -5.69 12.36 24.21
C ALA A 124 -5.34 13.86 24.18
N ILE A 125 -4.35 14.27 24.99
CA ILE A 125 -3.72 15.59 24.85
C ILE A 125 -2.46 15.44 23.99
N ALA A 126 -2.19 16.44 23.15
CA ALA A 126 -0.89 16.53 22.48
C ALA A 126 0.26 16.47 23.50
N PRO A 127 1.33 15.70 23.22
CA PRO A 127 2.47 15.63 24.11
C PRO A 127 3.05 17.03 24.32
N SER A 128 3.30 17.40 25.57
CA SER A 128 3.89 18.70 25.89
C SER A 128 4.93 18.57 26.99
N PHE A 129 5.97 19.39 26.89
CA PHE A 129 7.08 19.46 27.83
C PHE A 129 6.69 20.03 29.19
N ILE A 130 5.50 20.63 29.30
CA ILE A 130 4.99 21.18 30.56
C ILE A 130 4.21 20.09 31.30
N PRO A 131 4.66 19.66 32.49
CA PRO A 131 3.94 18.68 33.31
C PRO A 131 2.54 19.17 33.70
N ASP A 132 1.60 18.24 33.88
CA ASP A 132 0.20 18.55 34.21
C ASP A 132 0.06 19.39 35.49
N SER A 133 0.85 19.10 36.52
CA SER A 133 0.85 19.87 37.78
C SER A 133 1.19 21.35 37.58
N ILE A 134 2.15 21.65 36.69
CA ILE A 134 2.51 23.03 36.33
C ILE A 134 1.39 23.67 35.52
N ARG A 135 0.74 22.93 34.63
CA ARG A 135 -0.40 23.47 33.87
C ARG A 135 -1.52 23.91 34.81
N ARG A 136 -1.89 23.06 35.76
CA ARG A 136 -2.92 23.39 36.76
C ARG A 136 -2.53 24.60 37.61
N ALA A 137 -1.30 24.63 38.12
CA ALA A 137 -0.83 25.71 38.99
C ALA A 137 -0.85 27.09 38.31
N TYR A 138 -0.66 27.14 36.99
CA TYR A 138 -0.59 28.39 36.21
C TYR A 138 -1.81 28.62 35.32
N GLY A 139 -2.89 27.84 35.47
CA GLY A 139 -4.12 28.01 34.70
C GLY A 139 -3.99 27.71 33.21
N LEU A 140 -3.03 26.87 32.82
CA LEU A 140 -2.90 26.40 31.44
C LEU A 140 -3.94 25.31 31.13
N PRO A 141 -4.33 25.12 29.86
CA PRO A 141 -5.30 24.09 29.48
C PRO A 141 -4.90 22.67 29.90
N VAL A 142 -5.85 21.98 30.52
CA VAL A 142 -5.77 20.57 30.91
C VAL A 142 -6.86 19.75 30.23
N ILE A 143 -6.82 18.42 30.38
CA ILE A 143 -7.75 17.51 29.69
C ILE A 143 -9.21 17.79 30.05
N GLU A 144 -9.47 18.19 31.29
CA GLU A 144 -10.80 18.53 31.77
C GLU A 144 -11.38 19.76 31.05
N ASN A 145 -10.53 20.68 30.57
CA ASN A 145 -11.01 21.79 29.75
C ASN A 145 -11.45 21.32 28.36
N LEU A 146 -10.73 20.37 27.76
CA LEU A 146 -11.10 19.78 26.46
C LEU A 146 -12.38 18.95 26.58
N ASP A 147 -12.51 18.19 27.67
CA ASP A 147 -13.71 17.45 28.00
C ASP A 147 -14.92 18.40 28.17
N ALA A 148 -14.75 19.48 28.94
CA ALA A 148 -15.79 20.50 29.13
C ALA A 148 -16.21 21.20 27.82
N ILE A 149 -15.25 21.51 26.93
CA ILE A 149 -15.54 22.08 25.61
C ILE A 149 -16.32 21.07 24.77
N SER A 150 -15.91 19.80 24.76
CA SER A 150 -16.56 18.73 24.01
C SER A 150 -18.00 18.50 24.50
N ALA A 151 -18.19 18.43 25.82
CA ALA A 151 -19.50 18.33 26.46
C ALA A 151 -20.38 19.53 26.08
N TYR A 152 -19.87 20.75 26.21
CA TYR A 152 -20.60 21.96 25.82
C TYR A 152 -21.07 21.91 24.37
N MET A 153 -20.18 21.55 23.43
CA MET A 153 -20.54 21.46 22.02
C MET A 153 -21.57 20.34 21.75
N PHE A 154 -21.42 19.19 22.40
CA PHE A 154 -22.36 18.08 22.31
C PHE A 154 -23.78 18.49 22.74
N TYR A 155 -23.94 19.06 23.94
CA TYR A 155 -25.25 19.49 24.44
C TYR A 155 -25.81 20.69 23.68
N ARG A 156 -24.96 21.62 23.24
CA ARG A 156 -25.37 22.79 22.44
C ARG A 156 -26.11 22.36 21.18
N LEU A 157 -25.57 21.38 20.45
CA LEU A 157 -26.19 20.88 19.21
C LEU A 157 -27.61 20.37 19.45
N MET A 158 -27.91 19.88 20.65
CA MET A 158 -29.23 19.31 20.97
C MET A 158 -30.29 20.38 21.21
N GLN A 159 -29.92 21.57 21.66
CA GLN A 159 -30.87 22.58 22.14
C GLN A 159 -31.78 23.14 21.04
N ARG A 160 -31.34 23.09 19.78
CA ARG A 160 -32.05 23.65 18.62
C ARG A 160 -32.30 22.65 17.49
N SER A 161 -31.95 21.38 17.72
CA SER A 161 -32.22 20.31 16.78
C SER A 161 -33.61 19.73 17.00
N GLU A 162 -34.34 19.53 15.91
CA GLU A 162 -35.62 18.82 15.93
C GLU A 162 -35.42 17.31 15.90
N LYS A 163 -34.36 16.85 15.22
CA LYS A 163 -34.00 15.43 15.11
C LYS A 163 -32.54 15.19 15.42
N ILE A 164 -32.28 14.24 16.31
CA ILE A 164 -30.94 13.90 16.76
C ILE A 164 -30.75 12.40 16.62
N ASN A 165 -29.76 12.00 15.85
CA ASN A 165 -29.37 10.61 15.67
C ASN A 165 -27.93 10.45 16.16
N ILE A 166 -27.71 9.54 17.11
CA ILE A 166 -26.39 9.30 17.71
C ILE A 166 -25.97 7.88 17.34
N VAL A 167 -24.82 7.75 16.69
CA VAL A 167 -24.28 6.49 16.19
C VAL A 167 -23.01 6.18 16.92
N TYR A 168 -22.97 5.01 17.56
CA TYR A 168 -21.79 4.44 18.20
C TYR A 168 -21.59 3.01 17.71
N ASN A 169 -20.33 2.56 17.69
CA ASN A 169 -19.98 1.19 17.31
C ASN A 169 -19.90 0.32 18.57
N THR A 170 -20.48 -0.88 18.53
CA THR A 170 -20.40 -1.86 19.62
C THR A 170 -19.26 -2.86 19.45
N LEU A 171 -18.61 -2.86 18.29
CA LEU A 171 -17.46 -3.72 18.01
C LEU A 171 -16.19 -3.15 18.62
N VAL A 172 -15.43 -4.04 19.26
CA VAL A 172 -14.14 -3.70 19.88
C VAL A 172 -13.03 -3.91 18.86
N ASP A 173 -12.17 -2.90 18.69
CA ASP A 173 -10.95 -2.97 17.88
C ASP A 173 -9.80 -2.20 18.57
N GLU A 174 -8.65 -2.04 17.90
CA GLU A 174 -7.49 -1.33 18.46
C GLU A 174 -7.77 0.15 18.81
N SER A 175 -8.78 0.74 18.19
CA SER A 175 -9.13 2.16 18.29
C SER A 175 -10.44 2.44 19.02
N ASN A 176 -11.28 1.42 19.21
CA ASN A 176 -12.64 1.56 19.73
C ASN A 176 -12.91 0.55 20.85
N SER A 177 -13.37 1.04 22.00
CA SER A 177 -13.73 0.20 23.15
C SER A 177 -15.05 -0.56 22.95
N GLY A 178 -15.85 -0.21 21.94
CA GLY A 178 -17.22 -0.70 21.75
C GLY A 178 -18.23 -0.08 22.74
N GLU A 179 -17.77 0.80 23.63
CA GLU A 179 -18.62 1.43 24.64
C GLU A 179 -19.22 2.75 24.12
N PRO A 180 -20.50 3.03 24.41
CA PRO A 180 -21.10 4.32 24.08
C PRO A 180 -20.43 5.43 24.90
N SER A 181 -20.37 6.62 24.31
CA SER A 181 -19.87 7.83 24.96
C SER A 181 -20.55 8.08 26.32
N ARG A 182 -19.76 8.48 27.32
CA ARG A 182 -20.29 8.98 28.59
C ARG A 182 -21.31 10.12 28.43
N PHE A 183 -21.22 10.94 27.38
CA PHE A 183 -22.16 12.04 27.14
C PHE A 183 -23.54 11.52 26.72
N LEU A 184 -23.59 10.44 25.94
CA LEU A 184 -24.85 9.77 25.62
C LEU A 184 -25.50 9.21 26.89
N LYS A 185 -24.72 8.55 27.76
CA LYS A 185 -25.21 8.03 29.05
C LYS A 185 -25.69 9.12 29.99
N GLN A 186 -25.00 10.25 30.05
CA GLN A 186 -25.42 11.38 30.85
C GLN A 186 -26.72 12.00 30.31
N LEU A 187 -26.84 12.16 28.98
CA LEU A 187 -28.06 12.67 28.36
C LEU A 187 -29.28 11.76 28.61
N GLU A 188 -29.10 10.44 28.52
CA GLU A 188 -30.13 9.45 28.85
C GLU A 188 -30.64 9.62 30.29
N TYR A 189 -29.71 9.84 31.22
CA TYR A 189 -30.03 10.01 32.63
C TYR A 189 -30.70 11.36 32.94
N GLU A 190 -30.23 12.45 32.31
CA GLU A 190 -30.65 13.82 32.64
C GLU A 190 -31.90 14.30 31.88
N SER A 191 -32.12 13.84 30.65
CA SER A 191 -33.16 14.41 29.78
C SER A 191 -34.58 13.95 30.12
N GLY A 192 -34.74 12.76 30.70
CA GLY A 192 -36.05 12.12 30.85
C GLY A 192 -36.73 11.76 29.52
N CYS A 193 -36.03 11.90 28.39
CA CYS A 193 -36.52 11.55 27.06
C CYS A 193 -36.54 10.03 26.86
N ALA A 194 -37.43 9.56 25.97
CA ALA A 194 -37.40 8.17 25.52
C ALA A 194 -36.36 8.00 24.40
N PHE A 195 -35.39 7.11 24.60
CA PHE A 195 -34.37 6.79 23.60
C PHE A 195 -34.79 5.57 22.79
N ASN A 196 -34.73 5.69 21.47
CA ASN A 196 -34.97 4.58 20.56
C ASN A 196 -33.63 4.01 20.09
N TYR A 197 -33.28 2.81 20.55
CA TYR A 197 -32.07 2.11 20.13
C TYR A 197 -32.38 1.23 18.93
N ILE A 198 -31.67 1.48 17.84
CA ILE A 198 -31.76 0.69 16.62
C ILE A 198 -30.41 0.02 16.40
N GLU A 199 -30.37 -1.30 16.60
CA GLU A 199 -29.18 -2.08 16.25
C GLU A 199 -29.19 -2.38 14.75
N HIS A 200 -28.17 -1.89 14.05
CA HIS A 200 -27.99 -2.18 12.64
C HIS A 200 -27.23 -3.49 12.45
N HIS A 201 -27.98 -4.58 12.28
CA HIS A 201 -27.43 -5.86 11.86
C HIS A 201 -27.32 -5.87 10.33
N GLN A 202 -26.11 -5.70 9.78
CA GLN A 202 -25.92 -5.96 8.35
C GLN A 202 -26.00 -7.47 8.11
N PRO A 203 -26.96 -7.97 7.30
CA PRO A 203 -26.99 -9.37 6.93
C PRO A 203 -25.77 -9.65 6.05
N VAL A 204 -24.75 -10.30 6.62
CA VAL A 204 -23.61 -10.80 5.85
C VAL A 204 -24.11 -11.95 4.98
N THR A 205 -24.58 -11.60 3.78
CA THR A 205 -24.95 -12.58 2.78
C THR A 205 -23.67 -12.94 2.04
N ALA A 206 -23.19 -14.18 2.18
CA ALA A 206 -22.14 -14.66 1.29
C ALA A 206 -22.67 -14.53 -0.14
N PRO A 207 -21.99 -13.81 -1.05
CA PRO A 207 -22.44 -13.73 -2.43
C PRO A 207 -22.53 -15.16 -2.96
N LEU A 208 -23.68 -15.51 -3.54
CA LEU A 208 -23.83 -16.78 -4.24
C LEU A 208 -22.70 -16.86 -5.26
N ARG A 209 -21.81 -17.83 -5.09
CA ARG A 209 -20.77 -18.10 -6.08
C ARG A 209 -21.47 -18.59 -7.33
N ASN A 210 -21.67 -17.70 -8.30
CA ASN A 210 -22.13 -18.07 -9.61
C ASN A 210 -21.12 -19.09 -10.19
N THR A 211 -21.62 -20.24 -10.61
CA THR A 211 -20.81 -21.22 -11.30
C THR A 211 -20.41 -20.62 -12.65
N VAL A 212 -19.12 -20.35 -12.82
CA VAL A 212 -18.60 -19.87 -14.10
C VAL A 212 -18.52 -21.07 -15.05
N ALA A 213 -19.47 -21.13 -15.99
CA ALA A 213 -19.47 -22.10 -17.06
C ALA A 213 -19.23 -21.38 -18.39
N ILE A 214 -18.24 -21.84 -19.15
CA ILE A 214 -17.96 -21.31 -20.49
C ILE A 214 -18.68 -22.22 -21.50
N ALA A 215 -19.64 -21.66 -22.22
CA ALA A 215 -20.28 -22.35 -23.34
C ALA A 215 -19.23 -22.60 -24.44
N LYS A 216 -19.22 -23.82 -24.99
CA LYS A 216 -18.36 -24.17 -26.14
C LYS A 216 -19.01 -23.69 -27.43
N ASP A 217 -19.07 -22.38 -27.60
CA ASP A 217 -19.56 -21.77 -28.83
C ASP A 217 -18.62 -22.05 -30.03
N GLU A 218 -19.00 -21.57 -31.21
CA GLU A 218 -18.26 -21.78 -32.44
C GLU A 218 -16.82 -21.26 -32.37
N GLN A 219 -16.58 -20.15 -31.67
CA GLN A 219 -15.25 -19.56 -31.53
C GLN A 219 -14.35 -20.43 -30.65
N VAL A 220 -14.88 -20.88 -29.51
CA VAL A 220 -14.18 -21.79 -28.59
C VAL A 220 -13.88 -23.12 -29.28
N MET A 221 -14.86 -23.69 -29.99
CA MET A 221 -14.69 -24.95 -30.71
C MET A 221 -13.66 -24.84 -31.82
N THR A 222 -13.63 -23.72 -32.55
CA THR A 222 -12.60 -23.46 -33.58
C THR A 222 -11.20 -23.46 -32.98
N LEU A 223 -11.00 -22.82 -31.83
CA LEU A 223 -9.70 -22.80 -31.14
C LEU A 223 -9.30 -24.18 -30.57
N LEU A 224 -10.26 -24.94 -30.04
CA LEU A 224 -10.02 -26.31 -29.57
C LEU A 224 -9.64 -27.24 -30.72
N ASN A 225 -10.30 -27.11 -31.88
CA ASN A 225 -10.02 -27.92 -33.05
C ASN A 225 -8.59 -27.74 -33.57
N LYS A 226 -7.95 -26.57 -33.38
CA LYS A 226 -6.54 -26.36 -33.72
C LYS A 226 -5.59 -27.31 -33.00
N TYR A 227 -5.96 -27.78 -31.81
CA TYR A 227 -5.19 -28.79 -31.09
C TYR A 227 -5.41 -30.21 -31.65
N LEU A 228 -6.58 -30.48 -32.22
CA LEU A 228 -6.93 -31.76 -32.85
C LEU A 228 -6.36 -31.89 -34.26
N THR A 229 -6.31 -30.81 -35.02
CA THR A 229 -5.73 -30.76 -36.37
C THR A 229 -4.19 -30.75 -36.36
N GLY A 230 -3.58 -30.56 -35.19
CA GLY A 230 -2.13 -30.51 -35.02
C GLY A 230 -1.50 -29.14 -35.32
N GLU A 231 -2.30 -28.12 -35.65
CA GLU A 231 -1.84 -26.75 -35.83
C GLU A 231 -1.25 -26.16 -34.53
N LYS A 232 -1.84 -26.52 -33.38
CA LYS A 232 -1.29 -26.22 -32.06
C LYS A 232 -0.95 -27.52 -31.34
N LYS A 233 0.21 -27.54 -30.67
CA LYS A 233 0.64 -28.68 -29.84
C LYS A 233 0.18 -28.49 -28.40
N LEU A 234 -0.32 -29.56 -27.79
CA LEU A 234 -0.58 -29.65 -26.35
C LEU A 234 0.73 -29.99 -25.62
N SER A 235 1.17 -29.09 -24.73
CA SER A 235 2.24 -29.42 -23.79
C SER A 235 1.72 -30.25 -22.62
N ALA A 236 2.60 -30.95 -21.91
CA ALA A 236 2.24 -31.70 -20.71
C ALA A 236 1.54 -30.79 -19.66
N SER A 237 2.05 -29.58 -19.44
CA SER A 237 1.44 -28.61 -18.53
C SER A 237 0.05 -28.16 -18.97
N ALA A 238 -0.16 -27.99 -20.28
CA ALA A 238 -1.47 -27.63 -20.82
C ALA A 238 -2.50 -28.75 -20.61
N LEU A 239 -2.11 -30.00 -20.85
CA LEU A 239 -2.97 -31.16 -20.60
C LEU A 239 -3.30 -31.32 -19.11
N THR A 240 -2.30 -31.19 -18.23
CA THR A 240 -2.50 -31.21 -16.78
C THR A 240 -3.45 -30.10 -16.33
N SER A 241 -3.30 -28.88 -16.87
CA SER A 241 -4.19 -27.77 -16.58
C SER A 241 -5.64 -28.08 -17.02
N TYR A 242 -5.84 -28.69 -18.19
CA TYR A 242 -7.17 -29.09 -18.65
C TYR A 242 -7.83 -30.14 -17.76
N ILE A 243 -7.08 -31.18 -17.36
CA ILE A 243 -7.59 -32.26 -16.50
C ILE A 243 -7.95 -31.71 -15.11
N ASN A 244 -7.08 -30.87 -14.55
CA ASN A 244 -7.28 -30.33 -13.20
C ASN A 244 -8.39 -29.27 -13.16
N CYS A 245 -8.43 -28.36 -14.15
CA CYS A 245 -9.42 -27.28 -14.22
C CYS A 245 -9.63 -26.82 -15.68
N PRO A 246 -10.71 -27.28 -16.35
CA PRO A 246 -11.01 -26.88 -17.73
C PRO A 246 -11.19 -25.37 -17.90
N LEU A 247 -11.65 -24.67 -16.86
CA LEU A 247 -11.81 -23.22 -16.87
C LEU A 247 -10.46 -22.48 -16.86
N GLN A 248 -9.50 -22.96 -16.07
CA GLN A 248 -8.14 -22.43 -16.08
C GLN A 248 -7.47 -22.64 -17.44
N PHE A 249 -7.66 -23.83 -18.03
CA PHE A 249 -7.19 -24.11 -19.37
C PHE A 249 -7.80 -23.16 -20.40
N PHE A 250 -9.11 -22.90 -20.31
CA PHE A 250 -9.79 -21.95 -21.16
C PHE A 250 -9.15 -20.56 -21.08
N TYR A 251 -9.03 -19.97 -19.88
CA TYR A 251 -8.48 -18.62 -19.76
C TYR A 251 -7.04 -18.52 -20.27
N ARG A 252 -6.19 -19.49 -19.92
CA ARG A 252 -4.76 -19.45 -20.26
C ARG A 252 -4.47 -19.77 -21.72
N TYR A 253 -5.10 -20.80 -22.29
CA TYR A 253 -4.72 -21.36 -23.59
C TYR A 253 -5.70 -21.04 -24.71
N ILE A 254 -6.99 -20.82 -24.40
CA ILE A 254 -8.03 -20.49 -25.39
C ILE A 254 -8.22 -18.98 -25.47
N ALA A 255 -8.52 -18.32 -24.34
CA ALA A 255 -8.70 -16.87 -24.27
C ALA A 255 -7.37 -16.10 -24.31
N GLY A 256 -6.23 -16.77 -24.05
CA GLY A 256 -4.90 -16.16 -24.10
C GLY A 256 -4.65 -15.12 -23.02
N ILE A 257 -5.39 -15.18 -21.92
CA ILE A 257 -5.21 -14.29 -20.77
C ILE A 257 -3.93 -14.72 -20.07
N GLN A 258 -2.95 -13.82 -20.08
CA GLN A 258 -1.67 -14.01 -19.40
C GLN A 258 -1.68 -13.22 -18.10
N GLU A 259 -1.04 -13.80 -17.08
CA GLU A 259 -0.68 -13.05 -15.88
C GLU A 259 0.33 -11.97 -16.27
N PRO A 260 0.25 -10.76 -15.69
CA PRO A 260 1.26 -9.74 -15.91
C PRO A 260 2.63 -10.29 -15.53
N GLU A 261 3.68 -9.94 -16.28
CA GLU A 261 5.04 -10.26 -15.87
C GLU A 261 5.35 -9.47 -14.58
N GLU A 262 5.35 -10.16 -13.44
CA GLU A 262 5.81 -9.58 -12.18
C GLU A 262 7.34 -9.52 -12.18
N ILE A 263 7.88 -8.32 -12.01
CA ILE A 263 9.31 -8.13 -11.77
C ILE A 263 9.54 -8.44 -10.28
N SER A 264 9.75 -9.72 -9.97
CA SER A 264 10.11 -10.15 -8.63
C SER A 264 11.61 -9.96 -8.39
N GLU A 265 11.98 -9.24 -7.32
CA GLU A 265 13.36 -9.19 -6.83
C GLU A 265 13.79 -10.52 -6.19
N ASN A 266 12.81 -11.36 -5.82
CA ASN A 266 13.03 -12.63 -5.16
C ASN A 266 13.11 -13.77 -6.17
N LEU A 267 13.98 -14.73 -5.89
CA LEU A 267 14.21 -15.87 -6.77
C LEU A 267 13.14 -16.94 -6.53
N GLU A 268 12.20 -17.03 -7.47
CA GLU A 268 11.14 -18.03 -7.44
C GLU A 268 11.65 -19.45 -7.75
N ALA A 269 10.89 -20.46 -7.33
CA ALA A 269 11.26 -21.87 -7.48
C ALA A 269 11.41 -22.30 -8.95
N ASN A 270 10.61 -21.73 -9.86
CA ASN A 270 10.72 -21.90 -11.31
C ASN A 270 12.09 -21.43 -11.85
N ASN A 271 12.61 -20.32 -11.35
CA ASN A 271 13.88 -19.74 -11.74
C ASN A 271 15.04 -20.61 -11.23
N ILE A 272 14.97 -21.11 -9.99
CA ILE A 272 15.95 -22.09 -9.47
C ILE A 272 15.98 -23.34 -10.34
N GLY A 273 14.81 -23.91 -10.64
CA GLY A 273 14.71 -25.09 -11.50
C GLY A 273 15.32 -24.85 -12.88
N SER A 274 15.02 -23.70 -13.49
CA SER A 274 15.59 -23.31 -14.78
C SER A 274 17.12 -23.15 -14.71
N MET A 275 17.65 -22.59 -13.60
CA MET A 275 19.09 -22.45 -13.40
C MET A 275 19.77 -23.81 -13.32
N LEU A 276 19.20 -24.74 -12.56
CA LEU A 276 19.70 -26.11 -12.48
C LEU A 276 19.71 -26.78 -13.86
N HIS A 277 18.62 -26.65 -14.62
CA HIS A 277 18.56 -27.19 -15.99
C HIS A 277 19.63 -26.58 -16.90
N TYR A 278 19.86 -25.28 -16.83
CA TYR A 278 20.88 -24.59 -17.60
C TYR A 278 22.29 -25.08 -17.25
N VAL A 279 22.60 -25.22 -15.96
CA VAL A 279 23.90 -25.73 -15.50
C VAL A 279 24.11 -27.16 -16.01
N LEU A 280 23.14 -28.03 -15.83
CA LEU A 280 23.22 -29.43 -16.28
C LEU A 280 23.40 -29.51 -17.80
N GLU A 281 22.60 -28.78 -18.57
CA GLU A 281 22.68 -28.76 -20.02
C GLU A 281 24.04 -28.27 -20.50
N SER A 282 24.52 -27.14 -19.96
CA SER A 282 25.80 -26.54 -20.33
C SER A 282 26.97 -27.44 -19.95
N PHE A 283 26.92 -28.06 -18.77
CA PHE A 283 27.92 -29.01 -18.29
C PHE A 283 28.05 -30.21 -19.22
N TYR A 284 26.93 -30.86 -19.55
CA TYR A 284 26.96 -32.04 -20.41
C TYR A 284 27.26 -31.69 -21.88
N LYS A 285 26.79 -30.56 -22.40
CA LYS A 285 27.15 -30.10 -23.75
C LYS A 285 28.67 -29.95 -23.93
N LYS A 286 29.36 -29.33 -22.95
CA LYS A 286 30.83 -29.22 -22.98
C LYS A 286 31.51 -30.58 -22.98
N LEU A 287 31.05 -31.51 -22.14
CA LEU A 287 31.62 -32.86 -22.09
C LEU A 287 31.43 -33.61 -23.42
N ILE A 288 30.24 -33.52 -24.03
CA ILE A 288 29.96 -34.18 -25.32
C ILE A 288 30.83 -33.60 -26.44
N GLN A 289 31.14 -32.30 -26.42
CA GLN A 289 31.99 -31.67 -27.43
C GLN A 289 33.41 -32.22 -27.46
N THR A 290 33.96 -32.65 -26.31
CA THR A 290 35.31 -33.22 -26.26
C THR A 290 35.33 -34.69 -26.64
N ASP A 291 34.31 -35.46 -26.24
CA ASP A 291 34.11 -36.87 -26.58
C ASP A 291 32.68 -37.26 -26.23
N ALA A 292 32.01 -38.02 -27.11
CA ALA A 292 30.65 -38.49 -26.94
C ALA A 292 30.46 -39.42 -25.73
N GLN A 293 31.51 -40.14 -25.29
CA GLN A 293 31.42 -40.99 -24.09
C GLN A 293 31.67 -40.22 -22.80
N ILE A 294 30.62 -39.97 -22.02
CA ILE A 294 30.73 -39.36 -20.69
C ILE A 294 31.07 -40.44 -19.64
N THR A 295 32.27 -40.38 -19.06
CA THR A 295 32.71 -41.29 -17.98
C THR A 295 32.71 -40.62 -16.61
N LYS A 296 32.75 -41.43 -15.55
CA LYS A 296 32.79 -40.96 -14.14
C LYS A 296 33.99 -40.03 -13.90
N GLU A 297 35.14 -40.36 -14.46
CA GLU A 297 36.39 -39.61 -14.30
C GLU A 297 36.28 -38.23 -14.93
N ARG A 298 35.63 -38.15 -16.10
CA ARG A 298 35.41 -36.88 -16.82
C ARG A 298 34.42 -35.97 -16.07
N ILE A 299 33.34 -36.53 -15.53
CA ILE A 299 32.41 -35.78 -14.68
C ILE A 299 33.15 -35.25 -13.43
N ALA A 300 33.94 -36.10 -12.77
CA ALA A 300 34.69 -35.71 -11.57
C ALA A 300 35.71 -34.60 -11.86
N ALA A 301 36.40 -34.66 -13.00
CA ALA A 301 37.35 -33.63 -13.42
C ALA A 301 36.66 -32.29 -13.75
N ALA A 302 35.57 -32.32 -14.51
CA ALA A 302 34.83 -31.13 -14.94
C ALA A 302 33.99 -30.49 -13.82
N ARG A 303 33.72 -31.21 -12.72
CA ARG A 303 32.91 -30.71 -11.58
C ARG A 303 33.41 -29.38 -11.03
N LYS A 304 34.71 -29.08 -11.17
CA LYS A 304 35.34 -27.82 -10.78
C LYS A 304 34.78 -26.60 -11.52
N GLU A 305 34.15 -26.80 -12.68
CA GLU A 305 33.54 -25.73 -13.50
C GLU A 305 32.11 -25.38 -13.09
N ILE A 306 31.44 -26.21 -12.27
CA ILE A 306 30.04 -26.01 -11.87
C ILE A 306 29.80 -24.63 -11.22
N PRO A 307 30.64 -24.13 -10.29
CA PRO A 307 30.41 -22.81 -9.70
C PRO A 307 30.39 -21.68 -10.75
N GLN A 308 31.22 -21.78 -11.80
CA GLN A 308 31.24 -20.79 -12.87
C GLN A 308 29.98 -20.90 -13.75
N LEU A 309 29.54 -22.13 -14.05
CA LEU A 309 28.29 -22.36 -14.77
C LEU A 309 27.06 -21.88 -13.98
N ALA A 310 27.06 -22.00 -12.65
CA ALA A 310 25.97 -21.52 -11.80
C ALA A 310 25.85 -19.99 -11.85
N VAL A 311 26.97 -19.26 -11.85
CA VAL A 311 26.97 -17.80 -12.03
C VAL A 311 26.45 -17.42 -13.42
N GLN A 312 26.86 -18.14 -14.46
CA GLN A 312 26.35 -17.92 -15.82
C GLN A 312 24.85 -18.20 -15.93
N ALA A 313 24.37 -19.29 -15.33
CA ALA A 313 22.95 -19.66 -15.29
C ALA A 313 22.11 -18.57 -14.59
N PHE A 314 22.61 -18.05 -13.48
CA PHE A 314 21.97 -16.97 -12.76
C PHE A 314 21.82 -15.72 -13.63
N SER A 315 22.91 -15.29 -14.28
CA SER A 315 22.90 -14.11 -15.15
C SER A 315 22.00 -14.31 -16.38
N ALA A 316 22.01 -15.49 -16.99
CA ALA A 316 21.18 -15.84 -18.12
C ALA A 316 19.68 -15.78 -17.79
N ILE A 317 19.27 -16.31 -16.63
CA ILE A 317 17.84 -16.43 -16.28
C ILE A 317 17.28 -15.14 -15.68
N MET A 318 18.02 -14.47 -14.80
CA MET A 318 17.53 -13.25 -14.14
C MET A 318 17.59 -12.02 -15.05
N PHE A 319 18.58 -11.95 -15.94
CA PHE A 319 18.84 -10.73 -16.74
C PHE A 319 18.77 -10.96 -18.25
N LYS A 320 18.44 -12.18 -18.71
CA LYS A 320 18.43 -12.56 -20.12
C LYS A 320 19.78 -12.25 -20.81
N ASN A 321 20.89 -12.28 -20.05
CA ASN A 321 22.22 -11.92 -20.54
C ASN A 321 23.34 -12.69 -19.80
N GLU A 322 24.00 -13.60 -20.49
CA GLU A 322 25.08 -14.45 -19.98
C GLU A 322 26.35 -13.67 -19.57
N ALA A 323 26.59 -12.49 -20.17
CA ALA A 323 27.78 -11.68 -19.94
C ALA A 323 27.61 -10.66 -18.80
N HIS A 324 26.45 -10.65 -18.13
CA HIS A 324 26.20 -9.72 -17.03
C HIS A 324 27.02 -10.11 -15.80
N VAL A 325 28.03 -9.29 -15.48
CA VAL A 325 28.89 -9.45 -14.30
C VAL A 325 28.27 -8.70 -13.12
N MET A 326 27.99 -9.39 -12.02
CA MET A 326 27.49 -8.80 -10.77
C MET A 326 28.44 -9.01 -9.59
N GLU A 327 28.43 -8.06 -8.65
CA GLU A 327 28.83 -8.32 -7.26
C GLU A 327 27.63 -8.92 -6.50
N HIS A 328 27.74 -10.19 -6.10
CA HIS A 328 26.63 -10.89 -5.44
C HIS A 328 26.34 -10.35 -4.04
N THR A 329 25.11 -9.88 -3.79
CA THR A 329 24.63 -9.52 -2.45
C THR A 329 24.13 -10.75 -1.68
N GLY A 330 23.98 -10.64 -0.35
CA GLY A 330 23.88 -11.78 0.59
C GLY A 330 22.95 -12.93 0.19
N MET A 331 21.70 -12.63 -0.19
CA MET A 331 20.72 -13.67 -0.57
C MET A 331 21.12 -14.40 -1.87
N GLN A 332 21.75 -13.69 -2.82
CA GLN A 332 22.24 -14.25 -4.08
C GLN A 332 23.41 -15.23 -3.86
N LYS A 333 24.25 -14.97 -2.85
CA LYS A 333 25.33 -15.90 -2.43
C LYS A 333 24.77 -17.20 -1.85
N VAL A 334 23.65 -17.14 -1.13
CA VAL A 334 22.99 -18.34 -0.59
C VAL A 334 22.41 -19.19 -1.72
N VAL A 335 21.77 -18.58 -2.73
CA VAL A 335 21.24 -19.30 -3.89
C VAL A 335 22.36 -19.98 -4.70
N LEU A 336 23.48 -19.28 -4.94
CA LEU A 336 24.67 -19.85 -5.59
C LEU A 336 25.32 -21.00 -4.81
N ALA A 337 25.03 -21.13 -3.50
CA ALA A 337 25.51 -22.25 -2.69
C ALA A 337 24.54 -23.45 -2.68
N ILE A 338 23.27 -23.24 -3.08
CA ILE A 338 22.23 -24.26 -3.13
C ILE A 338 22.15 -24.94 -4.51
N VAL A 339 22.34 -24.16 -5.59
CA VAL A 339 22.47 -24.64 -6.98
C VAL A 339 23.85 -25.25 -7.19
#